data_AF-A0A560JTH9-F1
#
_entry.id   AF-A0A560JTH9-F1
#
_cell.length_a   1.000
_cell.length_b   1.000
_cell.length_c   1.000
_cell.angle_alpha   90.00
_cell.angle_beta   90.00
_cell.angle_gamma   90.00
#
_symmetry.space_group_name_H-M   'P 1'
#
loop_
_entity.id
_entity.type
_entity.pdbx_description
1 polymer ?
#
loop_
_entity_poly.entity_id
_entity_poly.type
_entity_poly.pdbx_seq_one_letter_code
_entity_poly.pdbx_strand_id
1 'polypeptide(L)' 'MRKFSLGDVVNSDKGRRGVVRAAFKSREGQQFYAVEKDGAMDYLEEDRLSPAPRVELAA' A
#
# COMPACT_ATOMS: atom_id res chain seq x y z
N MET A 1 -7.69 -1.07 -13.22
CA MET A 1 -8.06 -1.85 -12.02
C MET A 1 -7.12 -1.46 -10.89
N ARG A 2 -7.52 -1.60 -9.63
CA ARG A 2 -6.63 -1.33 -8.49
C ARG A 2 -5.59 -2.45 -8.40
N LYS A 3 -4.29 -2.12 -8.28
CA LYS A 3 -3.22 -3.11 -8.13
C LYS A 3 -3.18 -3.75 -6.73
N PHE A 4 -3.64 -3.02 -5.70
CA PHE A 4 -3.59 -3.45 -4.31
C PHE A 4 -4.97 -3.45 -3.66
N SER A 5 -5.15 -4.34 -2.69
CA SER A 5 -6.36 -4.56 -1.92
C SER A 5 -6.17 -4.16 -0.45
N LEU A 6 -7.28 -3.97 0.27
CA LEU A 6 -7.24 -3.75 1.71
C LEU A 6 -6.59 -4.95 2.42
N GLY A 7 -5.66 -4.66 3.33
CA GLY A 7 -4.89 -5.68 4.04
C GLY A 7 -3.63 -6.16 3.31
N ASP A 8 -3.42 -5.75 2.04
CA ASP A 8 -2.18 -6.07 1.34
C ASP A 8 -1.00 -5.41 2.04
N VAL A 9 0.10 -6.16 2.10
CA VAL A 9 1.37 -5.67 2.59
C VAL A 9 2.19 -5.19 1.40
N VAL A 10 2.59 -3.93 1.43
CA VAL A 10 3.28 -3.25 0.33
C VAL A 10 4.56 -2.59 0.79
N ASN A 11 5.51 -2.44 -0.12
CA ASN A 11 6.67 -1.58 0.07
C ASN A 11 6.41 -0.25 -0.63
N SER A 12 6.70 0.85 0.04
CA SER A 12 6.80 2.17 -0.58
C SER A 12 8.21 2.40 -1.17
N ASP A 13 8.30 3.30 -2.14
CA ASP A 13 9.55 3.82 -2.71
C ASP A 13 10.57 4.33 -1.67
N LYS A 14 10.11 4.72 -0.47
CA LYS A 14 10.96 5.08 0.68
C LYS A 14 11.54 3.86 1.42
N GLY A 15 11.42 2.65 0.86
CA GLY A 15 11.86 1.40 1.47
C GLY A 15 11.06 0.98 2.71
N ARG A 16 9.89 1.60 2.95
CA ARG A 16 9.06 1.30 4.13
C ARG A 16 7.98 0.29 3.76
N ARG A 17 7.90 -0.81 4.53
CA ARG A 17 6.84 -1.81 4.48
C ARG A 17 5.63 -1.37 5.33
N GLY A 18 4.43 -1.47 4.78
CA GLY A 18 3.19 -1.14 5.49
C GLY A 18 1.98 -1.90 4.94
N VAL A 19 0.80 -1.66 5.53
CA VAL A 19 -0.47 -2.34 5.22
C VAL A 19 -1.44 -1.37 4.57
N VAL A 20 -2.03 -1.75 3.44
CA VAL A 20 -3.06 -0.95 2.76
C VAL A 20 -4.33 -0.92 3.62
N ARG A 21 -4.76 0.28 4.00
CA ARG A 21 -5.98 0.53 4.80
C ARG A 21 -7.09 1.25 4.05
N ALA A 22 -6.77 1.92 2.94
CA ALA A 22 -7.77 2.53 2.07
C ALA A 22 -7.25 2.62 0.62
N ALA A 23 -8.18 2.68 -0.32
CA ALA A 23 -7.91 2.93 -1.73
C ALA A 23 -8.92 3.96 -2.28
N PHE A 24 -8.41 5.06 -2.84
CA PHE A 24 -9.21 6.18 -3.30
C PHE A 24 -8.67 6.76 -4.61
N LYS A 25 -9.45 7.59 -5.29
CA LYS A 25 -9.04 8.25 -6.53
C LYS A 25 -9.05 9.76 -6.34
N SER A 26 -8.10 10.46 -6.97
CA SER A 26 -8.16 11.90 -7.11
C SER A 26 -9.29 12.31 -8.07
N ARG A 27 -9.61 13.60 -8.12
CA ARG A 27 -10.56 14.16 -9.10
C ARG A 27 -10.14 13.91 -10.55
N GLU A 28 -8.83 13.82 -10.80
CA GLU A 28 -8.25 13.52 -12.12
C GLU A 28 -8.19 12.01 -12.42
N GLY A 29 -8.68 11.17 -11.50
CA GLY A 29 -8.78 9.72 -11.68
C GLY A 29 -7.53 8.94 -11.27
N GLN A 30 -6.48 9.61 -10.78
CA GLN A 30 -5.26 8.95 -10.31
C GLN A 30 -5.52 8.14 -9.03
N GLN A 31 -4.93 6.94 -8.95
CA GLN A 31 -5.16 5.98 -7.87
C GLN A 31 -4.17 6.17 -6.72
N PHE A 32 -4.70 6.28 -5.50
CA PHE A 32 -3.95 6.45 -4.27
C PHE A 32 -4.34 5.39 -3.23
N TYR A 33 -3.44 5.18 -2.28
CA TYR A 33 -3.61 4.26 -1.17
C TYR A 33 -3.19 4.91 0.15
N ALA A 34 -3.94 4.63 1.21
CA ALA A 34 -3.51 4.91 2.58
C ALA A 34 -2.80 3.66 3.11
N VAL A 35 -1.53 3.81 3.49
CA VAL A 35 -0.66 2.72 3.95
C VAL A 35 -0.28 2.99 5.40
N GLU A 36 -0.68 2.08 6.28
CA GLU A 36 -0.35 2.13 7.69
C GLU A 36 0.99 1.44 7.95
N LYS A 37 1.84 2.07 8.75
CA LYS A 37 3.05 1.48 9.31
C LYS A 37 3.28 2.02 10.71
N ASP A 38 3.42 1.12 11.70
CA ASP A 38 3.77 1.46 13.08
C ASP A 38 2.85 2.56 13.68
N GLY A 39 1.54 2.53 13.33
CA GLY A 39 0.55 3.51 13.74
C GLY A 39 0.55 4.84 12.96
N ALA A 40 1.50 5.06 12.05
CA ALA A 40 1.51 6.20 11.13
C ALA A 40 0.85 5.85 9.80
N MET A 41 0.19 6.82 9.16
CA MET A 41 -0.47 6.66 7.87
C MET A 41 0.22 7.50 6.80
N ASP A 42 0.75 6.85 5.77
CA ASP A 42 1.27 7.49 4.55
C ASP A 42 0.22 7.41 3.44
N TYR A 43 0.09 8.46 2.62
CA TYR A 43 -0.80 8.50 1.46
C TYR A 43 0.02 8.55 0.19
N LEU A 44 -0.05 7.49 -0.62
CA LEU A 44 0.89 7.25 -1.72
C LEU A 44 0.14 6.92 -3.01
N GLU A 45 0.70 7.38 -4.12
CA GLU A 45 0.27 7.00 -5.47
C GLU A 45 0.56 5.52 -5.72
N GLU A 46 -0.28 4.89 -6.56
CA GLU A 46 -0.14 3.46 -6.91
C GLU A 46 1.26 3.10 -7.42
N ASP A 47 1.90 3.98 -8.20
CA ASP A 47 3.21 3.70 -8.82
C ASP A 47 4.39 3.86 -7.85
N ARG A 48 4.14 4.36 -6.64
CA ARG A 48 5.12 4.43 -5.54
C ARG A 48 5.08 3.19 -4.65
N LEU A 49 4.20 2.24 -4.95
CA LEU A 49 4.03 1.01 -4.20
C LEU A 49 4.45 -0.20 -5.01
N SER A 50 5.02 -1.18 -4.33
CA SER A 50 5.32 -2.50 -4.87
C SER A 50 4.80 -3.59 -3.92
N PRO A 51 4.42 -4.77 -4.44
CA PRO A 51 4.05 -5.90 -3.59
C PRO A 51 5.19 -6.24 -2.63
N ALA A 52 4.89 -6.39 -1.34
CA ALA A 52 5.86 -6.98 -0.43
C ALA A 52 5.73 -8.51 -0.48
N PRO A 53 6.85 -9.27 -0.49
CA PRO A 53 6.76 -10.72 -0.40
C PRO A 53 6.02 -11.12 0.88
N ARG A 54 5.00 -11.95 0.71
CA ARG A 54 4.27 -12.58 1.81
C ARG A 54 5.26 -13.54 2.47
N VAL A 55 5.67 -13.24 3.70
CA VAL A 55 6.44 -14.21 4.48
C VAL A 55 5.41 -15.22 4.96
N GLU A 56 5.36 -16.38 4.32
CA GLU A 56 4.65 -17.52 4.87
C GLU A 56 5.43 -17.98 6.10
N LEU A 57 4.90 -17.71 7.29
CA LEU A 57 5.40 -18.36 8.50
C LEU A 57 4.98 -19.82 8.37
N ALA A 58 5.93 -20.71 8.06
CA ALA A 58 5.70 -22.14 8.12
C ALA A 58 5.30 -22.49 9.56
N ALA A 59 4.13 -23.12 9.69
CA ALA A 59 3.55 -23.59 10.95
C ALA A 59 4.14 -24.95 11.36
#